data_AF-A0A1I2I961-F1
#
_entry.id   AF-A0A1I2I961-F1
#
_cell.length_a   1.000
_cell.length_b   1.000
_cell.length_c   1.000
_cell.angle_alpha   90.00
_cell.angle_beta   90.00
_cell.angle_gamma   90.00
#
_symmetry.space_group_name_H-M   'P 1'
#
loop_
_entity.id
_entity.type
_entity.pdbx_description
1 polymer ?
#
loop_
_entity_poly.entity_id
_entity_poly.type
_entity_poly.pdbx_seq_one_letter_code
_entity_poly.pdbx_strand_id
1 'polypeptide(L)'
;MNKLIGLIALICLSLQCETQTAPEPESRVTVCGVNDPAKELPWLKDLIAKADEDKATLAYKGNYIGKIYLENFRDQPVFIVQMMMGSGGIAMYLFRCDGQRIMDVTDKEIATTIAGFERKNLVYANAP
;
A
#
# COMPACT_ATOMS: atom_id res chain seq x y z
N MET A 1 42.69 39.32 45.38
CA MET A 1 41.32 39.64 44.91
C MET A 1 41.29 39.37 43.41
N ASN A 2 41.08 38.11 43.01
CA ASN A 2 39.81 37.49 42.60
C ASN A 2 39.31 37.90 41.20
N LYS A 3 39.16 36.86 40.35
CA LYS A 3 38.39 36.74 39.08
C LYS A 3 39.16 37.27 37.85
N LEU A 4 39.34 36.53 36.76
CA LEU A 4 38.34 35.76 36.02
C LEU A 4 39.01 34.62 35.22
N ILE A 5 38.52 33.40 35.41
CA ILE A 5 38.78 32.23 34.56
C ILE A 5 37.81 32.32 33.37
N GLY A 6 38.30 32.19 32.14
CA GLY A 6 37.49 32.17 30.93
C GLY A 6 37.93 31.05 29.98
N LEU A 7 37.27 29.89 30.15
CA LEU A 7 37.22 28.67 29.32
C LEU A 7 37.62 28.86 27.85
N ILE A 8 38.73 28.28 27.38
CA ILE A 8 38.87 26.93 26.79
C ILE A 8 37.66 26.49 25.94
N ALA A 9 37.86 26.63 24.62
CA ALA A 9 37.45 25.74 23.54
C ALA A 9 36.34 24.71 23.82
N LEU A 10 35.16 24.95 23.24
CA LEU A 10 34.27 23.88 22.83
C LEU A 10 34.09 23.96 21.31
N ILE A 11 34.83 23.08 20.65
CA ILE A 11 34.88 22.88 19.21
C ILE A 11 33.48 22.47 18.73
N CYS A 12 32.92 23.21 17.79
CA CYS A 12 31.70 22.87 17.06
C CYS A 12 31.90 21.55 16.28
N LEU A 13 31.60 20.43 16.92
CA LEU A 13 31.50 19.10 16.33
C LEU A 13 30.05 18.63 16.49
N SER A 14 29.23 18.99 15.51
CA SER A 14 27.91 18.46 15.15
C SER A 14 27.18 19.61 14.42
N LEU A 15 26.60 19.48 13.25
CA LEU A 15 26.23 18.32 12.46
C LEU A 15 26.56 18.66 10.99
N GLN A 16 27.40 17.86 10.32
CA GLN A 16 27.17 17.66 8.89
C GLN A 16 25.79 17.01 8.79
N CYS A 17 24.78 17.82 8.54
CA CYS A 17 23.49 17.34 8.05
C CYS A 17 23.77 16.86 6.63
N GLU A 18 24.13 15.58 6.50
CA GLU A 18 24.02 14.89 5.22
C GLU A 18 22.59 15.15 4.74
N THR A 19 22.48 15.98 3.71
CA THR A 19 21.23 16.18 3.01
C THR A 19 20.92 14.82 2.41
N GLN A 20 20.12 14.03 3.12
CA GLN A 20 19.49 12.86 2.54
C GLN A 20 18.65 13.41 1.39
N THR A 21 19.19 13.28 0.18
CA THR A 21 18.44 13.44 -1.04
C THR A 21 17.21 12.57 -0.87
N ALA A 22 16.05 13.21 -0.65
CA ALA A 22 14.78 12.51 -0.66
C ALA A 22 14.77 11.66 -1.93
N PRO A 23 14.43 10.36 -1.86
CA PRO A 23 14.32 9.57 -3.06
C PRO A 23 13.38 10.29 -4.02
N GLU A 24 13.89 10.53 -5.22
CA GLU A 24 13.16 11.12 -6.35
C GLU A 24 11.79 10.42 -6.42
N PRO A 25 10.67 11.16 -6.54
CA PRO A 25 9.35 10.55 -6.55
C PRO A 25 9.34 9.53 -7.68
N GLU A 26 9.13 8.25 -7.31
CA GLU A 26 9.06 7.14 -8.24
C GLU A 26 8.25 7.58 -9.46
N SER A 27 8.82 7.39 -10.65
CA SER A 27 8.21 7.81 -11.90
C SER A 27 6.74 7.47 -11.87
N ARG A 28 5.85 8.41 -12.22
CA ARG A 28 4.40 8.20 -12.20
C ARG A 28 4.05 7.09 -13.21
N VAL A 29 4.17 5.83 -12.78
CA VAL A 29 3.83 4.67 -13.60
C VAL A 29 2.32 4.74 -13.74
N THR A 30 1.87 5.10 -14.95
CA THR A 30 0.46 5.06 -15.27
C THR A 30 0.02 3.60 -15.30
N VAL A 31 -0.90 3.23 -14.41
CA VAL A 31 -1.44 1.88 -14.29
C VAL A 31 -2.92 1.97 -14.56
N CYS A 32 -3.47 1.04 -15.37
CA CYS A 32 -4.88 1.08 -15.77
C CYS A 32 -5.30 2.40 -16.45
N GLY A 33 -4.36 3.10 -17.09
CA GLY A 33 -4.60 4.39 -17.75
C GLY A 33 -4.72 5.58 -16.80
N VAL A 34 -4.45 5.41 -15.50
CA VAL A 34 -4.53 6.46 -14.48
C VAL A 34 -3.23 6.57 -13.66
N ASN A 35 -3.03 7.71 -12.99
CA ASN A 35 -1.80 7.95 -12.22
C ASN A 35 -1.95 7.55 -10.74
N ASP A 36 -3.16 7.66 -10.20
CA ASP A 36 -3.52 7.26 -8.84
C ASP A 36 -4.76 6.37 -8.88
N PRO A 37 -4.59 5.05 -9.08
CA PRO A 37 -5.71 4.12 -9.18
C PRO A 37 -6.66 4.15 -7.98
N ALA A 38 -6.15 4.41 -6.76
CA ALA A 38 -6.96 4.47 -5.55
C ALA A 38 -7.96 5.63 -5.57
N LYS A 39 -7.63 6.73 -6.26
CA LYS A 39 -8.50 7.90 -6.40
C LYS A 39 -9.27 7.93 -7.72
N GLU A 40 -8.70 7.39 -8.78
CA GLU A 40 -9.17 7.59 -10.15
C GLU A 40 -9.97 6.40 -10.70
N LEU A 41 -9.75 5.16 -10.24
CA LEU A 41 -10.58 4.02 -10.64
C LEU A 41 -11.88 4.01 -9.81
N PRO A 42 -13.07 4.16 -10.42
CA PRO A 42 -14.32 4.28 -9.66
C PRO A 42 -14.60 3.09 -8.74
N TRP A 43 -14.45 1.86 -9.25
CA TRP A 43 -14.72 0.64 -8.46
C TRP A 43 -13.78 0.49 -7.26
N LEU A 44 -12.52 0.92 -7.42
CA LEU A 44 -11.51 0.80 -6.37
C LEU A 44 -11.71 1.88 -5.31
N LYS A 45 -12.05 3.10 -5.73
CA LYS A 45 -12.43 4.19 -4.84
C LYS A 45 -13.64 3.79 -3.99
N ASP A 46 -14.66 3.18 -4.59
CA ASP A 46 -15.86 2.74 -3.87
C ASP A 46 -15.54 1.62 -2.88
N LEU A 47 -14.67 0.68 -3.26
CA LEU A 47 -14.19 -0.38 -2.35
C LEU A 47 -13.41 0.20 -1.16
N ILE A 48 -12.55 1.19 -1.41
CA ILE A 48 -11.78 1.89 -0.36
C ILE A 48 -12.71 2.65 0.57
N ALA A 49 -13.69 3.39 0.05
CA ALA A 49 -14.66 4.10 0.87
C ALA A 49 -15.44 3.13 1.78
N LYS A 50 -15.83 1.97 1.24
CA LYS A 50 -16.47 0.90 2.02
C LYS A 50 -15.55 0.33 3.10
N ALA A 51 -14.26 0.18 2.80
CA ALA A 51 -13.26 -0.28 3.76
C ALA A 51 -13.01 0.75 4.87
N ASP A 52 -12.98 2.04 4.55
CA ASP A 52 -12.86 3.12 5.53
C ASP A 52 -14.09 3.18 6.45
N GLU A 53 -15.30 3.04 5.88
CA GLU A 53 -16.54 2.96 6.65
C GLU A 53 -16.53 1.76 7.60
N ASP A 54 -16.14 0.57 7.12
CA ASP A 54 -16.08 -0.64 7.94
C ASP A 54 -15.08 -0.50 9.08
N LYS A 55 -13.91 0.11 8.82
CA LYS A 55 -12.92 0.39 9.87
C LYS A 55 -13.47 1.35 10.91
N ALA A 56 -14.19 2.39 10.50
CA ALA A 56 -14.70 3.41 11.40
C ALA A 56 -15.90 2.95 12.23
N THR A 57 -16.77 2.13 11.64
CA THR A 57 -18.11 1.87 12.19
C THR A 57 -18.46 0.39 12.36
N LEU A 58 -17.65 -0.51 11.78
CA LEU A 58 -17.98 -1.94 11.63
C LEU A 58 -19.30 -2.19 10.90
N ALA A 59 -19.73 -1.28 10.02
CA ALA A 59 -20.95 -1.40 9.22
C ALA A 59 -21.03 -2.73 8.43
N TYR A 60 -19.89 -3.31 8.07
CA TYR A 60 -19.79 -4.58 7.37
C TYR A 60 -19.10 -5.66 8.21
N LYS A 61 -19.16 -5.53 9.54
CA LYS A 61 -18.67 -6.52 10.51
C LYS A 61 -17.16 -6.81 10.36
N GLY A 62 -16.38 -5.83 9.89
CA GLY A 62 -14.94 -5.95 9.68
C GLY A 62 -14.54 -6.75 8.44
N ASN A 63 -15.48 -7.07 7.54
CA ASN A 63 -15.20 -7.81 6.30
C ASN A 63 -14.31 -7.05 5.32
N TYR A 64 -14.21 -5.73 5.43
CA TYR A 64 -13.42 -4.86 4.56
C TYR A 64 -12.18 -4.29 5.27
N ILE A 65 -11.76 -4.92 6.38
CA ILE A 65 -10.46 -4.62 7.00
C ILE A 65 -9.38 -5.44 6.30
N GLY A 66 -8.35 -4.78 5.78
CA GLY A 66 -7.27 -5.43 5.05
C GLY A 66 -6.38 -4.49 4.26
N LYS A 67 -5.80 -5.03 3.19
CA LYS A 67 -4.81 -4.37 2.32
C LYS A 67 -5.14 -4.62 0.86
N ILE A 68 -4.79 -3.67 0.00
CA ILE A 68 -4.90 -3.76 -1.45
C ILE A 68 -3.51 -3.53 -2.04
N TYR A 69 -3.07 -4.44 -2.89
CA TYR A 69 -1.79 -4.38 -3.58
C TYR A 69 -1.99 -4.34 -5.09
N LEU A 70 -1.06 -3.71 -5.79
CA LEU A 70 -0.93 -3.80 -7.23
C LEU A 70 0.19 -4.77 -7.58
N GLU A 71 -0.11 -5.76 -8.40
CA GLU A 71 0.87 -6.74 -8.88
C GLU A 71 0.62 -7.06 -10.36
N ASN A 72 1.51 -7.85 -10.95
CA ASN A 72 1.30 -8.40 -12.29
C ASN A 72 0.87 -9.87 -12.21
N PHE A 73 -0.20 -10.21 -12.91
CA PHE A 73 -0.69 -11.58 -13.08
C PHE A 73 -0.98 -11.85 -14.55
N ARG A 74 -0.36 -12.89 -15.12
CA ARG A 74 -0.42 -13.19 -16.57
C ARG A 74 -0.08 -11.96 -17.42
N ASP A 75 1.01 -11.27 -17.06
CA ASP A 75 1.52 -10.06 -17.71
C ASP A 75 0.53 -8.87 -17.75
N GLN A 76 -0.47 -8.88 -16.87
CA GLN A 76 -1.44 -7.80 -16.74
C GLN A 76 -1.45 -7.25 -15.30
N PRO A 77 -1.62 -5.92 -15.13
CA PRO A 77 -1.79 -5.34 -13.81
C PRO A 77 -3.09 -5.85 -13.19
N VAL A 78 -2.97 -6.32 -11.94
CA VAL A 78 -4.10 -6.78 -11.13
C VAL A 78 -4.02 -6.20 -9.73
N PHE A 79 -5.20 -5.95 -9.15
CA PHE A 79 -5.32 -5.58 -7.75
C PHE A 79 -5.61 -6.82 -6.92
N ILE A 80 -4.75 -7.07 -5.93
CA ILE A 80 -4.96 -8.11 -4.94
C ILE A 80 -5.65 -7.47 -3.74
N VAL A 81 -6.90 -7.83 -3.51
CA VAL A 81 -7.69 -7.37 -2.37
C VAL A 81 -7.63 -8.42 -1.27
N GLN A 82 -6.80 -8.17 -0.25
CA GLN A 82 -6.69 -9.01 0.95
C GLN A 82 -7.72 -8.57 2.00
N MET A 83 -9.00 -8.76 1.70
CA MET A 83 -10.13 -8.50 2.60
C MET A 83 -11.14 -9.65 2.47
N MET A 84 -12.01 -9.88 3.46
CA MET A 84 -12.99 -10.97 3.41
C MET A 84 -14.17 -10.68 2.47
N MET A 85 -14.53 -9.40 2.33
CA MET A 85 -15.60 -8.90 1.44
C MET A 85 -16.97 -9.58 1.61
N GLY A 86 -17.28 -10.08 2.81
CA GLY A 86 -18.58 -10.70 3.11
C GLY A 86 -18.72 -12.16 2.66
N SER A 87 -17.63 -12.79 2.22
CA SER A 87 -17.63 -14.16 1.69
C SER A 87 -17.76 -15.28 2.73
N GLY A 88 -17.68 -14.96 4.03
CA GLY A 88 -17.69 -15.97 5.10
C GLY A 88 -16.33 -16.64 5.36
N GLY A 89 -15.22 -15.95 5.09
CA GLY A 89 -13.87 -16.38 5.48
C GLY A 89 -12.88 -16.53 4.33
N ILE A 90 -13.29 -16.28 3.09
CA ILE A 90 -12.37 -16.21 1.94
C ILE A 90 -11.80 -14.80 1.86
N ALA A 91 -10.48 -14.70 1.86
CA ALA A 91 -9.75 -13.48 1.60
C ALA A 91 -8.83 -13.68 0.39
N MET A 92 -8.32 -12.57 -0.15
CA MET A 92 -7.50 -12.52 -1.38
C MET A 92 -8.31 -12.73 -2.66
N TYR A 93 -8.66 -11.61 -3.28
CA TYR A 93 -9.34 -11.54 -4.57
C TYR A 93 -8.48 -10.81 -5.59
N LEU A 94 -8.50 -11.26 -6.83
CA LEU A 94 -7.79 -10.60 -7.92
C LEU A 94 -8.80 -9.84 -8.78
N PHE A 95 -8.54 -8.57 -9.03
CA PHE A 95 -9.34 -7.71 -9.89
C PHE A 95 -8.50 -7.12 -11.01
N ARG A 96 -9.05 -7.09 -12.22
CA ARG A 96 -8.46 -6.37 -13.35
C ARG A 96 -8.71 -4.86 -13.22
N CYS A 97 -8.08 -4.08 -14.09
CA CYS A 97 -8.26 -2.63 -14.16
C CYS A 97 -9.72 -2.17 -14.27
N ASP A 98 -10.55 -2.94 -14.96
CA ASP A 98 -11.97 -2.66 -15.16
C ASP A 98 -12.87 -3.07 -13.96
N GLY A 99 -12.28 -3.62 -12.90
CA GLY A 99 -12.99 -4.08 -11.71
C GLY A 99 -13.60 -5.47 -11.84
N GLN A 100 -13.37 -6.18 -12.95
CA GLN A 100 -13.80 -7.58 -13.07
C GLN A 100 -12.91 -8.48 -12.21
N ARG A 101 -13.56 -9.35 -11.43
CA ARG A 101 -12.88 -10.37 -10.64
C ARG A 101 -12.36 -11.49 -11.53
N ILE A 102 -11.11 -11.89 -11.33
CA ILE A 102 -10.51 -13.07 -11.95
C ILE A 102 -10.96 -14.30 -11.16
N MET A 103 -11.70 -15.19 -11.82
CA MET A 103 -12.28 -16.40 -11.21
C MET A 103 -11.58 -17.69 -11.65
N ASP A 104 -10.88 -17.64 -12.77
CA ASP A 104 -10.21 -18.76 -13.43
C ASP A 104 -8.75 -18.90 -12.99
N VAL A 105 -8.52 -18.90 -11.68
CA VAL A 105 -7.18 -19.11 -11.11
C VAL A 105 -7.01 -20.58 -10.74
N THR A 106 -6.02 -21.24 -11.32
CA THR A 106 -5.72 -22.65 -11.02
C THR A 106 -4.92 -22.79 -9.72
N ASP A 107 -5.01 -23.95 -9.07
CA ASP A 107 -4.22 -24.26 -7.85
C ASP A 107 -2.71 -24.09 -8.09
N LYS A 108 -2.24 -24.38 -9.30
CA LYS A 108 -0.85 -24.20 -9.71
C LYS A 108 -0.47 -22.71 -9.70
N GLU A 109 -1.31 -21.84 -10.25
CA GLU A 109 -1.08 -20.40 -10.27
C GLU A 109 -1.12 -19.79 -8.87
N ILE A 110 -1.99 -20.31 -7.99
CA ILE A 110 -1.99 -19.96 -6.58
C ILE A 110 -0.62 -20.28 -5.96
N ALA A 111 -0.13 -21.50 -6.16
CA ALA A 111 1.10 -21.99 -5.54
C ALA A 111 2.37 -21.27 -6.03
N THR A 112 2.45 -20.92 -7.32
CA THR A 112 3.70 -20.38 -7.90
C THR A 112 3.70 -18.87 -8.07
N THR A 113 2.55 -18.28 -8.43
CA THR A 113 2.49 -16.88 -8.83
C THR A 113 1.92 -16.03 -7.71
N ILE A 114 0.79 -16.45 -7.12
CA ILE A 114 0.15 -15.69 -6.04
C ILE A 114 0.98 -15.75 -4.76
N ALA A 115 1.55 -16.92 -4.43
CA ALA A 115 2.48 -17.02 -3.30
C ALA A 115 3.75 -16.18 -3.49
N GLY A 116 4.18 -15.99 -4.75
CA GLY A 116 5.33 -15.18 -5.13
C GLY A 116 5.07 -13.68 -5.18
N PHE A 117 3.82 -13.24 -4.97
CA PHE A 117 3.52 -11.81 -4.92
C PHE A 117 4.27 -11.15 -3.77
N GLU A 118 5.16 -10.25 -4.14
CA GLU A 118 6.02 -9.55 -3.20
C GLU A 118 5.22 -8.63 -2.29
N ARG A 119 4.01 -8.20 -2.73
CA ARG A 119 3.10 -7.32 -2.00
C ARG A 119 3.79 -6.01 -1.62
N LYS A 120 4.67 -5.53 -2.50
CA LYS A 120 5.47 -4.30 -2.30
C LYS A 120 4.74 -3.05 -2.79
N ASN A 121 3.94 -3.16 -3.84
CA ASN A 121 3.18 -2.01 -4.37
C ASN A 121 1.86 -1.88 -3.60
N LEU A 122 1.94 -1.36 -2.38
CA LEU A 122 0.77 -1.10 -1.55
C LEU A 122 -0.06 0.04 -2.15
N VAL A 123 -1.33 -0.24 -2.42
CA VAL A 123 -2.29 0.76 -2.93
C VAL A 123 -3.13 1.33 -1.79
N TYR A 124 -3.53 0.48 -0.84
CA TYR A 124 -4.35 0.88 0.31
C TYR A 124 -4.17 -0.09 1.48
N ALA A 125 -4.22 0.43 2.70
CA ALA A 125 -4.26 -0.37 3.92
C ALA A 125 -5.11 0.33 4.98
N ASN A 126 -6.00 -0.43 5.61
CA ASN A 126 -6.71 0.01 6.81
C ASN A 126 -6.53 -0.96 7.99
N ALA A 127 -5.92 -2.13 7.75
CA ALA A 127 -5.38 -3.01 8.76
C ALA A 127 -3.99 -2.52 9.26
N PRO A 128 -3.64 -2.76 10.54
CA PRO A 128 -2.31 -2.48 11.07
C PRO A 128 -1.15 -3.16 10.31
#